data_AF-A0P6A6-F1
#
_entry.id   AF-A0P6A6-F1
#
_cell.length_a   1.000
_cell.length_b   1.000
_cell.length_c   1.000
_cell.angle_alpha   90.00
_cell.angle_beta   90.00
_cell.angle_gamma   90.00
#
_symmetry.space_group_name_H-M   'P 1'
#
loop_
_entity.id
_entity.type
_entity.pdbx_description
1 polymer ?
#
loop_
_entity_poly.entity_id
_entity_poly.type
_entity_poly.pdbx_seq_one_letter_code
_entity_poly.pdbx_strand_id
1 'polypeptide(L)'
;MKKILALLILIMTAQTVLAGAAPAEITYSHKESTDTRAYAGLVWTLGKDFKKTPELTLGLSAIKQESGLAFTENWIGNSPVNQPSESVEGGLDWSLRINFDNGVAVDSTRLLYLNGDRDLLGNIGLGYSFAENRPFGTIGVQAPYSRIGVDVALDNGTLTTPEFFVELLTLDKEDRLIGDYSCDGNGGLCGLPQAKPL
;
A
#
# COMPACT_ATOMS: atom_id res chain seq x y z
N MET A 1 19.67 -51.23 -5.51
CA MET A 1 18.66 -51.99 -6.29
C MET A 1 17.37 -52.02 -5.45
N LYS A 2 16.26 -51.40 -5.91
CA LYS A 2 14.99 -52.09 -6.29
C LYS A 2 14.50 -53.06 -5.18
N LYS A 3 13.33 -53.00 -4.52
CA LYS A 3 11.94 -52.56 -4.79
C LYS A 3 11.16 -52.65 -3.44
N ILE A 4 10.29 -51.68 -3.10
CA ILE A 4 8.80 -51.78 -3.03
C ILE A 4 8.22 -53.04 -2.34
N LEU A 5 7.49 -52.86 -1.22
CA LEU A 5 6.14 -53.41 -0.94
C LEU A 5 5.64 -52.88 0.44
N ALA A 6 4.73 -51.90 0.47
CA ALA A 6 3.26 -52.00 0.46
C ALA A 6 2.64 -52.26 1.84
N LEU A 7 1.97 -51.23 2.39
CA LEU A 7 0.81 -51.41 3.25
C LEU A 7 -0.04 -50.13 3.20
N LEU A 8 -0.98 -50.07 2.24
CA LEU A 8 -2.02 -49.06 2.18
C LEU A 8 -3.29 -49.68 2.79
N ILE A 9 -3.68 -49.18 3.95
CA ILE A 9 -4.89 -49.63 4.64
C ILE A 9 -6.10 -48.97 3.98
N LEU A 10 -6.94 -49.83 3.40
CA LEU A 10 -8.24 -49.54 2.83
C LEU A 10 -9.25 -49.34 3.98
N ILE A 11 -9.69 -48.11 4.21
CA ILE A 11 -10.91 -47.83 4.99
C ILE A 11 -11.81 -46.98 4.09
N MET A 12 -12.67 -47.64 3.31
CA MET A 12 -13.85 -47.01 2.71
C MET A 12 -14.94 -47.00 3.77
N THR A 13 -15.15 -45.86 4.41
CA THR A 13 -16.41 -45.55 5.08
C THR A 13 -17.37 -44.99 4.03
N ALA A 14 -18.48 -45.68 3.81
CA ALA A 14 -19.56 -45.19 2.97
C ALA A 14 -20.18 -43.96 3.64
N GLN A 15 -20.03 -42.79 3.04
CA GLN A 15 -20.83 -41.62 3.39
C GLN A 15 -22.09 -41.62 2.51
N THR A 16 -23.24 -41.74 3.16
CA THR A 16 -24.54 -41.55 2.53
C THR A 16 -24.66 -40.10 2.07
N VAL A 17 -24.78 -39.89 0.77
CA VAL A 17 -25.14 -38.59 0.18
C VAL A 17 -26.59 -38.31 0.56
N LEU A 18 -26.82 -37.51 1.60
CA LEU A 18 -28.04 -36.72 1.68
C LEU A 18 -27.99 -35.73 0.52
N ALA A 19 -29.02 -35.73 -0.33
CA ALA A 19 -29.28 -34.65 -1.28
C ALA A 19 -29.65 -33.37 -0.50
N GLY A 20 -28.63 -32.72 0.07
CA GLY A 20 -28.69 -31.34 0.51
C GLY A 20 -28.52 -30.43 -0.70
N ALA A 21 -29.28 -29.34 -0.76
CA ALA A 21 -29.15 -28.32 -1.79
C ALA A 21 -27.68 -27.96 -2.04
N ALA A 22 -27.30 -27.81 -3.31
CA ALA A 22 -25.97 -27.35 -3.67
C ALA A 22 -25.65 -26.05 -2.89
N PRO A 23 -24.46 -25.91 -2.29
CA PRO A 23 -24.06 -24.64 -1.72
C PRO A 23 -24.11 -23.60 -2.83
N ALA A 24 -24.76 -22.46 -2.56
CA ALA A 24 -24.67 -21.31 -3.46
C ALA A 24 -23.19 -20.92 -3.57
N GLU A 25 -22.61 -21.04 -4.77
CA GLU A 25 -21.25 -20.56 -5.02
C GLU A 25 -21.28 -19.02 -5.00
N ILE A 26 -20.67 -18.43 -3.98
CA ILE A 26 -20.40 -17.00 -3.94
C ILE A 26 -19.19 -16.76 -4.84
N THR A 27 -19.41 -16.16 -6.01
CA THR A 27 -18.31 -15.70 -6.87
C THR A 27 -17.85 -14.34 -6.37
N TYR A 28 -16.65 -14.31 -5.80
CA TYR A 28 -15.99 -13.06 -5.41
C TYR A 28 -15.25 -12.45 -6.60
N SER A 29 -15.54 -11.19 -6.90
CA SER A 29 -14.75 -10.41 -7.84
C SER A 29 -13.63 -9.71 -7.07
N HIS A 30 -12.44 -10.29 -7.07
CA HIS A 30 -11.23 -9.63 -6.56
C HIS A 30 -10.98 -8.34 -7.36
N LYS A 31 -10.94 -7.19 -6.69
CA LYS A 31 -10.66 -5.90 -7.34
C LYS A 31 -9.29 -5.41 -6.90
N GLU A 32 -8.36 -5.48 -7.85
CA GLU A 32 -7.07 -4.83 -7.77
C GLU A 32 -7.17 -3.47 -8.46
N SER A 33 -6.67 -2.42 -7.82
CA SER A 33 -6.55 -1.11 -8.46
C SER A 33 -5.23 -0.45 -8.06
N THR A 34 -4.62 0.24 -9.02
CA THR A 34 -3.48 1.12 -8.79
C THR A 34 -4.00 2.56 -8.75
N ASP A 35 -3.92 3.19 -7.59
CA ASP A 35 -4.23 4.61 -7.43
C ASP A 35 -2.97 5.44 -7.73
N THR A 36 -3.03 6.28 -8.76
CA THR A 36 -1.92 7.13 -9.20
C THR A 36 -2.24 8.60 -8.94
N ARG A 37 -1.41 9.24 -8.12
CA ARG A 37 -1.64 10.61 -7.62
C ARG A 37 -0.42 11.47 -7.89
N ALA A 38 -0.65 12.69 -8.36
CA ALA A 38 0.36 13.73 -8.42
C ALA A 38 0.25 14.61 -7.18
N TYR A 39 1.37 15.07 -6.64
CA TYR A 39 1.39 15.95 -5.48
C TYR A 39 2.49 17.01 -5.58
N ALA A 40 2.30 18.06 -4.79
CA ALA A 40 3.32 19.06 -4.51
C ALA A 40 3.52 19.14 -2.98
N GLY A 41 4.61 19.75 -2.56
CA GLY A 41 4.85 19.94 -1.14
C GLY A 41 6.05 20.82 -0.82
N LEU A 42 6.24 21.07 0.46
CA LEU A 42 7.36 21.81 1.01
C LEU A 42 8.22 20.88 1.85
N VAL A 43 9.53 20.96 1.71
CA VAL A 43 10.51 20.12 2.41
C VAL A 43 11.41 21.00 3.26
N TRP A 44 11.58 20.61 4.53
CA TRP A 44 12.57 21.19 5.43
C TRP A 44 13.58 20.14 5.84
N THR A 45 14.85 20.39 5.53
CA THR A 45 15.96 19.56 5.96
C THR A 45 16.49 20.05 7.31
N LEU A 46 16.42 19.17 8.30
CA LEU A 46 16.81 19.37 9.69
C LEU A 46 18.28 18.94 9.88
N GLY A 47 19.19 19.68 9.24
CA GLY A 47 20.64 19.50 9.38
C GLY A 47 21.26 20.32 10.52
N LYS A 48 22.60 20.32 10.61
CA LYS A 48 23.37 21.16 11.56
C LYS A 48 23.01 22.65 11.46
N ASP A 49 22.70 23.10 10.25
CA ASP A 49 22.20 24.43 9.94
C ASP A 49 20.78 24.32 9.41
N PHE A 50 19.80 24.42 10.31
CA PHE A 50 18.38 24.39 9.92
C PHE A 50 18.11 25.46 8.85
N LYS A 51 17.76 25.01 7.64
CA LYS A 51 17.36 25.90 6.55
C LYS A 51 15.95 26.40 6.80
N LYS A 52 15.80 27.72 6.96
CA LYS A 52 14.48 28.36 7.14
C LYS A 52 13.64 28.32 5.86
N THR A 53 14.29 28.37 4.70
CA THR A 53 13.63 28.31 3.40
C THR A 53 13.32 26.86 3.06
N PRO A 54 12.04 26.49 2.86
CA PRO A 54 11.70 25.16 2.37
C PRO A 54 12.06 25.00 0.90
N GLU A 55 12.34 23.76 0.52
CA GLU A 55 12.43 23.33 -0.87
C GLU A 55 11.04 22.91 -1.36
N LEU A 56 10.78 23.03 -2.66
CA LEU A 56 9.56 22.53 -3.29
C LEU A 56 9.78 21.07 -3.69
N THR A 57 8.88 20.17 -3.30
CA THR A 57 8.82 18.80 -3.83
C THR A 57 7.64 18.65 -4.77
N LEU A 58 7.87 17.96 -5.89
CA LEU A 58 6.83 17.54 -6.84
C LEU A 58 6.97 16.04 -7.02
N GLY A 59 5.86 15.30 -6.99
CA GLY A 59 5.95 13.85 -7.09
C GLY A 59 4.73 13.17 -7.68
N LEU A 60 4.95 11.90 -8.01
CA LEU A 60 3.96 10.95 -8.49
C LEU A 60 4.02 9.73 -7.58
N SER A 61 2.88 9.38 -6.99
CA SER A 61 2.73 8.21 -6.12
C SER A 61 1.76 7.24 -6.76
N ALA A 62 2.15 5.98 -6.91
CA ALA A 62 1.34 4.89 -7.42
C ALA A 62 1.24 3.81 -6.36
N ILE A 63 0.05 3.57 -5.83
CA ILE A 63 -0.19 2.63 -4.74
C ILE A 63 -1.12 1.51 -5.22
N LYS A 64 -0.68 0.26 -5.08
CA LYS A 64 -1.51 -0.92 -5.30
C LYS A 64 -2.32 -1.22 -4.04
N GLN A 65 -3.62 -1.40 -4.25
CA GLN A 65 -4.57 -1.80 -3.22
C GLN A 65 -5.36 -3.03 -3.68
N GLU A 66 -5.65 -3.93 -2.75
CA GLU A 66 -6.50 -5.11 -2.97
C GLU A 66 -7.72 -5.02 -2.05
N SER A 67 -8.91 -5.34 -2.56
CA SER A 67 -10.14 -5.35 -1.76
C SER A 67 -10.23 -6.58 -0.84
N GLY A 68 -10.66 -6.38 0.40
CA GLY A 68 -10.86 -7.45 1.38
C GLY A 68 -12.30 -7.99 1.43
N LEU A 69 -12.44 -9.26 1.82
CA LEU A 69 -13.72 -9.84 2.26
C LEU A 69 -13.68 -10.06 3.77
N ALA A 70 -14.77 -9.73 4.46
CA ALA A 70 -15.07 -10.33 5.75
C ALA A 70 -16.43 -11.02 5.73
N PHE A 71 -16.53 -12.10 6.50
CA PHE A 71 -17.77 -12.79 6.76
C PHE A 71 -18.23 -12.41 8.16
N THR A 72 -19.41 -11.82 8.27
CA THR A 72 -20.07 -11.67 9.57
C THR A 72 -20.89 -12.92 9.85
N GLU A 73 -20.58 -13.62 10.93
CA GLU A 73 -21.42 -14.69 11.45
C GLU A 73 -22.72 -14.09 12.01
N ASN A 74 -23.87 -14.59 11.55
CA ASN A 74 -25.17 -14.32 12.14
C ASN A 74 -25.89 -15.65 12.39
N TRP A 75 -26.93 -15.64 13.23
CA TRP A 75 -27.77 -16.80 13.57
C TRP A 75 -28.32 -17.55 12.34
N ILE A 76 -28.40 -16.88 11.18
CA ILE A 76 -28.97 -17.40 9.92
C ILE A 76 -27.87 -17.77 8.90
N GLY A 77 -26.59 -17.80 9.30
CA GLY A 77 -25.45 -18.17 8.45
C GLY A 77 -24.48 -17.01 8.18
N ASN A 78 -23.38 -17.34 7.50
CA ASN A 78 -22.30 -16.41 7.16
C ASN A 78 -22.75 -15.54 5.97
N SER A 79 -22.86 -14.23 6.19
CA SER A 79 -23.09 -13.28 5.10
C SER A 79 -21.76 -12.61 4.73
N PRO A 80 -21.35 -12.61 3.45
CA PRO A 80 -20.21 -11.82 3.01
C PRO A 80 -20.56 -10.34 3.15
N VAL A 81 -19.64 -9.58 3.75
CA VAL A 81 -19.69 -8.12 3.81
C VAL A 81 -18.44 -7.60 3.10
N ASN A 82 -18.62 -6.67 2.17
CA ASN A 82 -17.50 -5.98 1.54
C ASN A 82 -16.75 -5.20 2.63
N GLN A 83 -15.49 -5.55 2.89
CA GLN A 83 -14.65 -4.77 3.77
C GLN A 83 -13.74 -3.86 2.95
N PRO A 84 -13.73 -2.55 3.22
CA PRO A 84 -12.76 -1.67 2.60
C PRO A 84 -11.36 -2.10 3.04
N SER A 85 -10.41 -2.12 2.11
CA SER A 85 -9.02 -2.40 2.44
C SER A 85 -8.42 -1.30 3.31
N GLU A 86 -7.85 -1.70 4.45
CA GLU A 86 -7.20 -0.78 5.39
C GLU A 86 -5.68 -0.69 5.17
N SER A 87 -5.12 -1.70 4.50
CA SER A 87 -3.69 -1.82 4.21
C SER A 87 -3.36 -1.55 2.73
N VAL A 88 -2.15 -1.06 2.51
CA VAL A 88 -1.49 -0.95 1.21
C VAL A 88 -0.54 -2.14 1.06
N GLU A 89 -0.63 -2.89 -0.03
CA GLU A 89 0.27 -4.03 -0.27
C GLU A 89 1.62 -3.63 -0.85
N GLY A 90 1.67 -2.48 -1.51
CA GLY A 90 2.89 -1.94 -2.10
C GLY A 90 2.61 -0.71 -2.95
N GLY A 91 3.59 0.19 -3.01
CA GLY A 91 3.52 1.37 -3.85
C GLY A 91 4.90 1.87 -4.26
N LEU A 92 4.91 2.73 -5.27
CA LEU A 92 6.09 3.44 -5.73
C LEU A 92 5.81 4.94 -5.68
N ASP A 93 6.78 5.70 -5.20
CA ASP A 93 6.72 7.15 -5.12
C ASP A 93 7.97 7.73 -5.76
N TRP A 94 7.77 8.51 -6.81
CA TRP A 94 8.85 9.25 -7.46
C TRP A 94 8.70 10.74 -7.17
N SER A 95 9.78 11.41 -6.80
CA SER A 95 9.76 12.84 -6.51
C SER A 95 10.99 13.59 -7.03
N LEU A 96 10.80 14.88 -7.25
CA LEU A 96 11.80 15.90 -7.56
C LEU A 96 11.77 16.97 -6.49
N ARG A 97 12.93 17.31 -5.93
CA ARG A 97 13.13 18.45 -5.03
C ARG A 97 13.76 19.60 -5.79
N ILE A 98 13.24 20.80 -5.55
CA ILE A 98 13.64 22.06 -6.18
C ILE A 98 14.03 23.02 -5.06
N ASN A 99 15.26 23.51 -5.13
CA ASN A 99 15.82 24.47 -4.19
C ASN A 99 15.70 25.90 -4.75
N PHE A 100 15.56 26.87 -3.85
CA PHE A 100 15.43 28.31 -4.13
C PHE A 100 16.52 29.19 -3.51
N ASP A 101 17.46 28.63 -2.73
CA ASP A 101 18.46 29.37 -1.96
C ASP A 101 19.33 30.30 -2.83
N ASN A 102 19.61 29.93 -4.08
CA ASN A 102 20.42 30.71 -5.04
C ASN A 102 19.76 30.84 -6.42
N GLY A 103 18.42 30.88 -6.45
CA GLY A 103 17.62 30.76 -7.68
C GLY A 103 16.99 29.38 -7.81
N VAL A 104 16.29 29.14 -8.92
CA VAL A 104 15.55 27.88 -9.15
C VAL A 104 16.51 26.81 -9.68
N ALA A 105 16.79 25.80 -8.86
CA ALA A 105 17.61 24.66 -9.24
C ALA A 105 16.96 23.35 -8.81
N VAL A 106 17.11 22.30 -9.63
CA VAL A 106 16.73 20.94 -9.24
C VAL A 106 17.80 20.44 -8.27
N ASP A 107 17.39 20.12 -7.04
CA ASP A 107 18.27 19.64 -5.99
C ASP A 107 18.50 18.13 -6.13
N SER A 108 17.42 17.35 -6.12
CA SER A 108 17.50 15.90 -6.09
C SER A 108 16.26 15.22 -6.66
N THR A 109 16.40 13.93 -7.00
CA THR A 109 15.28 13.05 -7.30
C THR A 109 15.31 11.82 -6.41
N ARG A 110 14.14 11.28 -6.07
CA ARG A 110 14.00 10.06 -5.25
C ARG A 110 12.98 9.12 -5.84
N LEU A 111 13.24 7.83 -5.65
CA LEU A 111 12.29 6.74 -5.88
C LEU A 111 12.17 5.93 -4.60
N LEU A 112 10.97 5.85 -4.06
CA LEU A 112 10.65 5.16 -2.80
C LEU A 112 9.67 4.01 -3.06
N TYR A 113 9.88 2.92 -2.35
CA TYR A 113 8.88 1.89 -2.15
C TYR A 113 8.04 2.23 -0.92
N LEU A 114 6.71 2.11 -1.04
CA LEU A 114 5.73 2.39 0.01
C LEU A 114 5.06 1.08 0.46
N ASN A 115 4.88 0.90 1.76
CA ASN A 115 4.13 -0.24 2.31
C ASN A 115 3.59 0.08 3.72
N GLY A 116 2.45 -0.50 4.11
CA GLY A 116 1.87 -0.33 5.45
C GLY A 116 0.39 0.01 5.43
N ASP A 117 -0.08 0.69 6.46
CA ASP A 117 -1.49 1.09 6.57
C ASP A 117 -1.72 2.42 5.88
N ARG A 118 -2.94 2.67 5.43
CA ARG A 118 -3.30 3.92 4.74
C ARG A 118 -3.25 5.17 5.59
N ASP A 119 -3.24 5.00 6.91
CA ASP A 119 -3.03 6.11 7.84
C ASP A 119 -1.55 6.34 8.14
N LEU A 120 -0.69 5.34 7.86
CA LEU A 120 0.74 5.41 8.09
C LEU A 120 1.51 4.40 7.21
N LEU A 121 2.14 4.93 6.16
CA LEU A 121 2.97 4.17 5.23
C LEU A 121 4.44 4.28 5.63
N GLY A 122 5.13 3.14 5.71
CA GLY A 122 6.58 3.10 5.69
C GLY A 122 7.10 3.37 4.28
N ASN A 123 8.20 4.09 4.18
CA ASN A 123 8.89 4.31 2.91
C ASN A 123 10.39 4.03 3.02
N ILE A 124 10.93 3.44 1.96
CA ILE A 124 12.37 3.20 1.81
C ILE A 124 12.74 3.30 0.34
N GLY A 125 13.89 3.88 0.03
CA GLY A 125 14.31 3.99 -1.35
C GLY A 125 15.67 4.63 -1.55
N LEU A 126 15.87 5.08 -2.79
CA LEU A 126 17.13 5.63 -3.26
C LEU A 126 16.87 6.94 -4.00
N GLY A 127 17.86 7.81 -3.96
CA GLY A 127 17.83 9.08 -4.66
C GLY A 127 19.19 9.47 -5.20
N TYR A 128 19.18 10.55 -5.97
CA TYR A 128 20.37 11.16 -6.52
C TYR A 128 20.30 12.68 -6.29
N SER A 129 21.33 13.22 -5.65
CA SER A 129 21.49 14.67 -5.48
C SER A 129 22.29 15.21 -6.65
N PHE A 130 21.67 16.11 -7.41
CA PHE A 130 22.32 16.86 -8.49
C PHE A 130 23.19 17.99 -7.92
N ALA A 131 22.80 18.55 -6.77
CA ALA A 131 23.58 19.58 -6.08
C ALA A 131 24.94 19.04 -5.60
N GLU A 132 24.98 17.80 -5.12
CA GLU A 132 26.17 17.16 -4.55
C GLU A 132 26.78 16.08 -5.46
N ASN A 133 26.17 15.81 -6.61
CA ASN A 133 26.58 14.80 -7.60
C ASN A 133 26.80 13.40 -7.01
N ARG A 134 25.92 12.98 -6.08
CA ARG A 134 26.06 11.69 -5.36
C ARG A 134 24.72 10.98 -5.11
N PRO A 135 24.72 9.64 -5.09
CA PRO A 135 23.55 8.86 -4.69
C PRO A 135 23.37 8.87 -3.17
N PHE A 136 22.11 8.70 -2.75
CA PHE A 136 21.75 8.56 -1.34
C PHE A 136 20.61 7.56 -1.17
N GLY A 137 20.47 7.04 0.05
CA GLY A 137 19.34 6.22 0.47
C GLY A 137 18.40 7.02 1.37
N THR A 138 17.12 6.68 1.32
CA THR A 138 16.07 7.31 2.12
C THR A 138 15.31 6.24 2.89
N ILE A 139 14.99 6.52 4.15
CA ILE A 139 14.00 5.77 4.93
C ILE A 139 13.12 6.74 5.71
N GLY A 140 11.85 6.42 5.86
CA GLY A 140 10.91 7.28 6.57
C GLY A 140 9.52 6.69 6.69
N VAL A 141 8.61 7.56 7.12
CA VAL A 141 7.18 7.28 7.24
C VAL A 141 6.38 8.42 6.60
N GLN A 142 5.22 8.09 6.06
CA GLN A 142 4.30 9.00 5.39
C GLN A 142 2.91 8.83 5.98
N ALA A 143 2.33 9.94 6.43
CA ALA A 143 0.94 10.05 6.85
C ALA A 143 0.20 10.98 5.88
N PRO A 144 -1.13 11.11 5.96
CA PRO A 144 -1.84 12.11 5.19
C PRO A 144 -1.21 13.50 5.36
N TYR A 145 -0.98 14.16 4.23
CA TYR A 145 -0.38 15.50 4.11
C TYR A 145 1.05 15.66 4.63
N SER A 146 1.72 14.60 5.09
CA SER A 146 3.04 14.75 5.70
C SER A 146 3.96 13.55 5.52
N ARG A 147 5.27 13.81 5.46
CA ARG A 147 6.30 12.77 5.41
C ARG A 147 7.45 13.18 6.31
N ILE A 148 8.01 12.22 7.03
CA ILE A 148 9.21 12.43 7.84
C ILE A 148 10.18 11.32 7.48
N GLY A 149 11.44 11.67 7.27
CA GLY A 149 12.44 10.69 6.91
C GLY A 149 13.86 11.17 7.15
N VAL A 150 14.79 10.31 6.76
CA VAL A 150 16.22 10.54 6.81
C VAL A 150 16.86 10.12 5.50
N ASP A 151 17.68 11.00 4.95
CA ASP A 151 18.52 10.76 3.79
C ASP A 151 19.96 10.50 4.23
N VAL A 152 20.61 9.48 3.67
CA VAL A 152 22.00 9.13 3.97
C VAL A 152 22.75 8.89 2.67
N ALA A 153 23.78 9.69 2.40
CA ALA A 153 24.60 9.56 1.21
C ALA A 153 25.84 8.69 1.47
N LEU A 154 26.37 8.10 0.39
CA LEU A 154 27.67 7.46 0.38
C LEU A 154 28.65 8.32 -0.41
N ASP A 155 29.75 8.71 0.22
CA ASP A 155 30.84 9.42 -0.42
C ASP A 155 32.13 8.59 -0.30
N ASN A 156 32.62 8.08 -1.43
CA ASN A 156 33.85 7.28 -1.53
C ASN A 156 33.93 6.12 -0.50
N GLY A 157 32.81 5.45 -0.25
CA GLY A 157 32.72 4.32 0.69
C GLY A 157 32.52 4.70 2.16
N THR A 158 32.45 6.00 2.47
CA THR A 158 32.12 6.52 3.80
C THR A 158 30.68 7.03 3.82
N LEU A 159 29.92 6.66 4.86
CA LEU A 159 28.57 7.21 5.07
C LEU A 159 28.66 8.66 5.53
N THR A 160 27.89 9.53 4.89
CA THR A 160 27.80 10.93 5.30
C THR A 160 26.97 11.08 6.57
N THR A 161 26.94 12.30 7.11
CA THR A 161 26.02 12.62 8.20
C THR A 161 24.58 12.45 7.69
N PRO A 162 23.68 11.78 8.46
CA PRO A 162 22.29 11.65 8.09
C PRO A 162 21.59 13.01 8.07
N GLU A 163 20.75 13.22 7.05
CA GLU A 163 19.95 14.43 6.87
C GLU A 163 18.49 14.12 7.13
N PHE A 164 17.99 14.55 8.29
CA PHE A 164 16.57 14.40 8.62
C PHE A 164 15.76 15.42 7.83
N PHE A 165 14.57 15.04 7.39
CA PHE A 165 13.67 15.97 6.72
C PHE A 165 12.23 15.78 7.16
N VAL A 166 11.46 16.86 7.02
CA VAL A 166 10.00 16.87 7.18
C VAL A 166 9.40 17.48 5.93
N GLU A 167 8.36 16.86 5.40
CA GLU A 167 7.62 17.33 4.23
C GLU A 167 6.16 17.60 4.60
N LEU A 168 5.64 18.71 4.10
CA LEU A 168 4.22 19.01 4.06
C LEU A 168 3.75 18.84 2.62
N LEU A 169 2.81 17.93 2.39
CA LEU A 169 2.41 17.46 1.07
C LEU A 169 0.94 17.79 0.80
N THR A 170 0.58 17.98 -0.47
CA THR A 170 -0.81 18.00 -0.93
C THR A 170 -1.41 16.59 -1.03
N LEU A 171 -0.64 15.56 -0.69
CA LEU A 171 -1.06 14.16 -0.77
C LEU A 171 -2.03 13.85 0.37
N ASP A 172 -3.28 13.55 0.03
CA ASP A 172 -4.31 13.16 0.99
C ASP A 172 -4.26 11.64 1.30
N LYS A 173 -5.09 11.17 2.21
CA LYS A 173 -5.33 9.75 2.49
C LYS A 173 -5.74 9.00 1.21
N GLU A 174 -5.26 7.78 1.05
CA GLU A 174 -5.62 6.91 -0.09
C GLU A 174 -7.13 6.65 -0.11
N ASP A 175 -7.70 6.32 -1.28
CA ASP A 175 -9.12 5.96 -1.42
C ASP A 175 -9.42 4.52 -0.98
N ARG A 176 -10.66 4.24 -0.55
CA ARG A 176 -11.13 2.88 -0.17
C ARG A 176 -11.55 2.09 -1.39
N LEU A 177 -10.90 0.95 -1.64
CA LEU A 177 -11.43 -0.06 -2.56
C LEU A 177 -12.51 -0.87 -1.85
N ILE A 178 -13.72 -0.82 -2.39
CA ILE A 178 -14.84 -1.68 -2.01
C ILE A 178 -14.99 -2.71 -3.13
N GLY A 179 -14.90 -4.00 -2.79
CA GLY A 179 -15.16 -5.09 -3.71
C GLY A 179 -16.64 -5.18 -4.09
N ASP A 180 -16.94 -5.76 -5.25
CA ASP A 180 -18.31 -6.06 -5.68
C ASP A 180 -18.55 -7.58 -5.60
N TYR A 181 -19.72 -8.00 -5.14
CA TYR A 181 -20.14 -9.41 -5.20
C TYR A 181 -21.42 -9.53 -6.04
N SER A 182 -21.48 -10.59 -6.86
CA SER A 182 -22.66 -10.96 -7.63
C SER A 182 -23.18 -12.30 -7.13
N CYS A 183 -24.46 -12.36 -6.78
CA CYS A 183 -25.13 -13.62 -6.52
C CYS A 183 -25.59 -14.21 -7.86
N ASP A 184 -25.08 -15.36 -8.28
CA ASP A 184 -25.62 -16.03 -9.46
C ASP A 184 -26.97 -16.69 -9.14
N GLY A 185 -27.96 -16.37 -9.98
CA GLY A 185 -29.36 -16.62 -9.71
C GLY A 185 -29.75 -18.10 -9.85
N ASN A 186 -30.11 -18.71 -8.73
CA ASN A 186 -31.25 -19.64 -8.67
C ASN A 186 -31.79 -19.72 -7.24
N GLY A 187 -32.63 -18.75 -6.89
CA GLY A 187 -33.60 -18.81 -5.79
C GLY A 187 -33.02 -19.02 -4.39
N GLY A 188 -32.67 -17.92 -3.69
CA GLY A 188 -32.47 -17.96 -2.25
C GLY A 188 -31.64 -16.81 -1.68
N LEU A 189 -32.33 -15.72 -1.29
CA LEU A 189 -31.89 -14.66 -0.37
C LEU A 189 -30.49 -14.04 -0.60
N CYS A 190 -30.41 -13.01 -1.44
CA CYS A 190 -29.43 -11.93 -1.23
C CYS A 190 -30.11 -10.93 -0.28
N GLY A 191 -29.84 -11.05 1.02
CA GLY A 191 -30.25 -10.08 2.03
C GLY A 191 -29.56 -8.75 1.76
N LEU A 192 -30.36 -7.76 1.37
CA LEU A 192 -29.99 -6.41 0.93
C LEU A 192 -28.86 -5.74 1.76
N PRO A 193 -27.89 -5.06 1.13
CA PRO A 193 -27.17 -3.99 1.82
C PRO A 193 -28.16 -2.85 2.06
N GLN A 194 -28.62 -2.72 3.31
CA GLN A 194 -29.42 -1.58 3.74
C GLN A 194 -28.62 -0.29 3.56
N ALA A 195 -29.34 0.73 3.09
CA ALA A 195 -28.83 2.00 2.61
C ALA A 195 -27.89 2.74 3.59
N LYS A 196 -26.92 3.44 3.01
CA LYS A 196 -26.08 4.46 3.64
C LYS A 196 -26.97 5.61 4.17
N PRO A 197 -26.99 5.95 5.47
CA PRO A 197 -27.42 7.27 5.90
C PRO A 197 -26.25 8.26 5.72
N LEU A 198 -26.61 9.49 5.35
CA LEU A 198 -25.74 10.65 5.12
C LEU A 198 -24.80 10.96 6.28
#